data_AF-A0A1M4XA72-F1
#
_entry.id   AF-A0A1M4XA72-F1
#
_cell.length_a   1.000
_cell.length_b   1.000
_cell.length_c   1.000
_cell.angle_alpha   90.00
_cell.angle_beta   90.00
_cell.angle_gamma   90.00
#
_symmetry.space_group_name_H-M   'P 1'
#
loop_
_entity.id
_entity.type
_entity.pdbx_description
1 polymer ?
#
loop_
_entity_poly.entity_id
_entity_poly.type
_entity_poly.pdbx_seq_one_letter_code
_entity_poly.pdbx_strand_id
1 'polypeptide(L)'
;MKNPTMVIVHRLTNRLRVKLSHPLKNILESKDMIKEHKGIKFVKYNSITKSLLINFDEFEIKSEEVLIRIAIVYSKSYGYNPINIVSNCPKREMPMLSYYSIAAILGATLSKFILWPKNVQEFLNWIAVGTTIGAIGEHAYSEINEKGTVDPEVMSVMYLVNSIRKGNFIAPSAVTWLTTFGRHILNTSYDEIILKVDEIRNVCSGETYYNVSVFPAIDNNEKIGFLKTFISRFIESEKINMGKSILVTKTGINNNGRAYFGFSNGYNAIRMKDGSEHIIGNVIS
;
A
#
# COMPACT_ATOMS: atom_id res chain seq x y z
N MET A 1 -9.03 17.42 -11.91
CA MET A 1 -8.55 16.23 -12.65
C MET A 1 -8.04 15.22 -11.63
N LYS A 2 -8.28 13.91 -11.84
CA LYS A 2 -7.85 12.87 -10.89
C LYS A 2 -6.32 12.73 -10.94
N ASN A 3 -5.65 12.79 -9.78
CA ASN A 3 -4.19 12.66 -9.69
C ASN A 3 -3.72 11.32 -10.31
N PRO A 4 -2.54 11.28 -10.97
CA PRO A 4 -1.94 10.02 -11.39
C PRO A 4 -1.79 9.07 -10.19
N THR A 5 -2.19 7.81 -10.37
CA THR A 5 -2.21 6.81 -9.30
C THR A 5 -1.28 5.66 -9.66
N MET A 6 -0.53 5.21 -8.66
CA MET A 6 0.39 4.09 -8.72
C MET A 6 -0.07 3.03 -7.72
N VAL A 7 -0.33 1.82 -8.22
CA VAL A 7 -0.85 0.71 -7.41
C VAL A 7 0.22 -0.36 -7.29
N ILE A 8 0.67 -0.67 -6.07
CA ILE A 8 1.65 -1.74 -5.83
C ILE A 8 0.95 -3.08 -5.97
N VAL A 9 1.21 -3.83 -7.03
CA VAL A 9 0.50 -5.10 -7.32
C VAL A 9 1.14 -6.28 -6.59
N HIS A 10 2.47 -6.37 -6.62
CA HIS A 10 3.22 -7.41 -5.92
C HIS A 10 4.54 -6.87 -5.40
N ARG A 11 4.91 -7.31 -4.20
CA ARG A 11 6.20 -7.05 -3.59
C ARG A 11 6.83 -8.38 -3.17
N LEU A 12 7.98 -8.68 -3.74
CA LEU A 12 8.86 -9.78 -3.36
C LEU A 12 10.24 -9.20 -3.07
N THR A 13 11.06 -9.94 -2.34
CA THR A 13 12.41 -9.60 -1.89
C THR A 13 13.25 -8.87 -2.94
N ASN A 14 13.28 -9.38 -4.18
CA ASN A 14 14.06 -8.78 -5.29
C ASN A 14 13.18 -8.28 -6.45
N ARG A 15 11.86 -8.27 -6.30
CA ARG A 15 10.94 -8.01 -7.43
C ARG A 15 9.75 -7.18 -7.01
N LEU A 16 9.59 -6.02 -7.64
CA LEU A 16 8.47 -5.12 -7.44
C LEU A 16 7.65 -5.01 -8.73
N ARG A 17 6.33 -5.22 -8.64
CA ARG A 17 5.40 -4.98 -9.74
C ARG A 17 4.42 -3.89 -9.35
N VAL A 18 4.33 -2.89 -10.21
CA VAL A 18 3.50 -1.71 -10.02
C VAL A 18 2.59 -1.52 -11.22
N LYS A 19 1.33 -1.16 -11.00
CA LYS A 19 0.36 -0.80 -12.05
C LYS A 19 0.12 0.71 -12.01
N LEU A 20 0.17 1.34 -13.17
CA LEU A 20 -0.02 2.78 -13.33
C LEU A 20 -1.43 3.05 -13.86
N SER A 21 -2.09 4.10 -13.36
CA SER A 21 -3.41 4.49 -13.86
C SER A 21 -3.35 4.99 -15.30
N HIS A 22 -2.29 5.73 -15.64
CA HIS A 22 -2.05 6.30 -16.95
C HIS A 22 -0.73 5.77 -17.56
N PRO A 23 -0.63 5.67 -18.89
CA PRO A 23 0.56 5.12 -19.54
C PRO A 23 1.75 6.09 -19.49
N LEU A 24 2.97 5.55 -19.31
CA LEU A 24 4.18 6.37 -19.36
C LEU A 24 4.31 7.05 -20.73
N LYS A 25 4.52 8.38 -20.74
CA LYS A 25 4.71 9.14 -22.00
C LYS A 25 6.02 8.76 -22.69
N ASN A 26 7.14 8.84 -21.96
CA ASN A 26 8.47 8.53 -22.49
C ASN A 26 9.01 7.24 -21.89
N ILE A 27 8.67 6.10 -22.50
CA ILE A 27 9.01 4.76 -21.97
C ILE A 27 10.53 4.53 -21.89
N LEU A 28 11.28 4.95 -22.91
CA LEU A 28 12.74 4.75 -22.97
C LEU A 28 13.46 5.58 -21.90
N GLU A 29 13.25 6.89 -21.90
CA GLU A 29 13.81 7.82 -20.90
C GLU A 29 13.46 7.37 -19.46
N SER A 30 12.20 6.98 -19.23
CA SER A 30 11.76 6.48 -17.93
C SER A 30 12.50 5.21 -17.50
N LYS A 31 12.75 4.29 -18.43
CA LYS A 31 13.51 3.06 -18.13
C LYS A 31 14.96 3.37 -17.82
N ASP A 32 15.58 4.26 -18.57
CA ASP A 32 16.99 4.60 -18.41
C ASP A 32 17.23 5.35 -17.09
N MET A 33 16.36 6.30 -16.74
CA MET A 33 16.39 6.97 -15.43
C MET A 33 16.26 6.01 -14.25
N ILE A 34 15.42 4.97 -14.37
CA ILE A 34 15.28 3.96 -13.31
C ILE A 34 16.52 3.06 -13.27
N LYS A 35 17.06 2.66 -14.43
CA LYS A 35 18.25 1.80 -14.53
C LYS A 35 19.56 2.49 -14.13
N GLU A 36 19.63 3.81 -14.14
CA GLU A 36 20.85 4.57 -13.78
C GLU A 36 21.32 4.28 -12.34
N HIS A 37 20.41 3.84 -11.47
CA HIS A 37 20.75 3.52 -10.08
C HIS A 37 21.41 2.15 -9.94
N LYS A 38 22.47 2.08 -9.12
CA LYS A 38 23.13 0.82 -8.73
C LYS A 38 22.14 -0.10 -8.01
N GLY A 39 22.17 -1.40 -8.31
CA GLY A 39 21.24 -2.37 -7.73
C GLY A 39 20.00 -2.66 -8.57
N ILE A 40 19.68 -1.90 -9.62
CA ILE A 40 18.56 -2.23 -10.51
C ILE A 40 19.04 -3.11 -11.65
N LYS A 41 18.64 -4.39 -11.63
CA LYS A 41 19.04 -5.39 -12.64
C LYS A 41 18.25 -5.23 -13.93
N PHE A 42 16.93 -5.06 -13.82
CA PHE A 42 16.06 -5.06 -14.99
C PHE A 42 14.76 -4.29 -14.77
N VAL A 43 14.32 -3.58 -15.82
CA VAL A 43 13.07 -2.81 -15.85
C VAL A 43 12.27 -3.17 -17.10
N LYS A 44 11.05 -3.68 -16.93
CA LYS A 44 10.12 -3.99 -18.03
C LYS A 44 8.82 -3.23 -17.82
N TYR A 45 8.44 -2.49 -18.85
CA TYR A 45 7.15 -1.83 -18.92
C TYR A 45 6.27 -2.55 -19.95
N ASN A 46 5.02 -2.80 -19.59
CA ASN A 46 3.98 -3.27 -20.49
C ASN A 46 2.95 -2.15 -20.66
N SER A 47 2.80 -1.65 -21.89
CA SER A 47 1.88 -0.57 -22.25
C SER A 47 0.41 -0.99 -22.22
N ILE A 48 0.10 -2.25 -22.53
CA ILE A 48 -1.25 -2.80 -22.55
C ILE A 48 -1.80 -2.87 -21.12
N THR A 49 -1.05 -3.50 -20.21
CA THR A 49 -1.46 -3.64 -18.81
C THR A 49 -1.10 -2.44 -17.94
N LYS A 50 -0.42 -1.43 -18.52
CA LYS A 50 0.14 -0.25 -17.84
C LYS A 50 0.94 -0.63 -16.59
N SER A 51 1.69 -1.74 -16.66
CA SER A 51 2.40 -2.29 -15.50
C SER A 51 3.91 -2.24 -15.69
N LEU A 52 4.60 -1.81 -14.64
CA LEU A 52 6.04 -1.78 -14.53
C LEU A 52 6.50 -2.94 -13.63
N LEU A 53 7.46 -3.72 -14.12
CA LEU A 53 8.11 -4.79 -13.40
C LEU A 53 9.59 -4.43 -13.24
N ILE A 54 10.07 -4.41 -12.00
CA ILE A 54 11.45 -4.10 -11.67
C ILE A 54 12.04 -5.26 -10.89
N ASN A 55 13.21 -5.70 -11.31
CA ASN A 55 14.06 -6.64 -10.61
C ASN A 55 15.28 -5.90 -10.09
N PHE A 56 15.56 -6.00 -8.80
CA PHE A 56 16.63 -5.27 -8.13
C PHE A 56 17.33 -6.18 -7.11
N ASP A 57 18.51 -5.78 -6.69
CA ASP A 57 19.27 -6.44 -5.64
C ASP A 57 18.95 -5.82 -4.28
N GLU A 58 18.32 -6.57 -3.38
CA GLU A 58 17.96 -6.07 -2.05
C GLU A 58 19.18 -5.68 -1.20
N PHE A 59 20.36 -6.26 -1.48
CA PHE A 59 21.60 -5.90 -0.78
C PHE A 59 22.11 -4.51 -1.17
N GLU A 60 21.81 -4.03 -2.38
CA GLU A 60 22.24 -2.73 -2.88
C GLU A 60 21.15 -1.66 -2.75
N ILE A 61 19.88 -2.01 -2.98
CA ILE A 61 18.75 -1.08 -2.95
C ILE A 61 17.52 -1.70 -2.29
N LYS A 62 16.92 -0.97 -1.35
CA LYS A 62 15.69 -1.40 -0.68
C LYS A 62 14.47 -1.22 -1.59
N SER A 63 13.48 -2.10 -1.44
CA SER A 63 12.19 -2.05 -2.15
C SER A 63 11.54 -0.66 -2.11
N GLU A 64 11.69 0.02 -0.99
CA GLU A 64 11.09 1.31 -0.73
C GLU A 64 11.72 2.46 -1.53
N GLU A 65 13.04 2.43 -1.70
CA GLU A 65 13.75 3.38 -2.53
C GLU A 65 13.40 3.19 -4.01
N VAL A 66 13.29 1.94 -4.45
CA VAL A 66 12.80 1.61 -5.80
C VAL A 66 11.41 2.21 -6.02
N LEU A 67 10.51 2.12 -5.05
CA LEU A 67 9.16 2.69 -5.13
C LEU A 67 9.19 4.22 -5.31
N ILE A 68 10.00 4.94 -4.53
CA ILE A 68 10.16 6.41 -4.66
C ILE A 68 10.70 6.77 -6.04
N ARG A 69 11.69 6.04 -6.55
CA ARG A 69 12.28 6.31 -7.87
C ARG A 69 11.25 6.16 -8.99
N ILE A 70 10.41 5.12 -8.94
CA ILE A 70 9.31 4.97 -9.89
C ILE A 70 8.35 6.16 -9.77
N ALA A 71 8.04 6.60 -8.56
CA ALA A 71 7.14 7.74 -8.34
C ALA A 71 7.71 9.04 -8.91
N ILE A 72 9.01 9.31 -8.73
CA ILE A 72 9.67 10.48 -9.33
C ILE A 72 9.56 10.47 -10.85
N VAL A 73 9.91 9.33 -11.49
CA VAL A 73 9.86 9.19 -12.95
C VAL A 73 8.43 9.30 -13.48
N TYR A 74 7.47 8.73 -12.75
CA TYR A 74 6.06 8.87 -13.07
C TYR A 74 5.59 10.33 -12.93
N SER A 75 6.04 11.05 -11.90
CA SER A 75 5.62 12.44 -11.63
C SER A 75 6.15 13.36 -12.70
N LYS A 76 7.44 13.20 -13.06
CA LYS A 76 8.10 13.90 -14.18
C LYS A 76 7.33 13.72 -15.49
N SER A 77 6.86 12.50 -15.79
CA SER A 77 6.07 12.22 -17.00
C SER A 77 4.75 13.02 -17.08
N TYR A 78 4.23 13.47 -15.94
CA TYR A 78 3.00 14.26 -15.83
C TYR A 78 3.24 15.69 -15.32
N GLY A 79 4.44 16.23 -15.50
CA GLY A 79 4.75 17.63 -15.15
C GLY A 79 4.79 17.89 -13.64
N TYR A 80 5.31 16.95 -12.87
CA TYR A 80 5.46 17.04 -11.41
C TYR A 80 4.13 17.10 -10.62
N ASN A 81 3.05 16.61 -11.23
CA ASN A 81 1.78 16.46 -10.53
C ASN A 81 1.92 15.46 -9.35
N PRO A 82 1.21 15.71 -8.23
CA PRO A 82 1.19 14.79 -7.10
C PRO A 82 0.70 13.40 -7.51
N ILE A 83 1.32 12.35 -6.97
CA ILE A 83 0.98 10.96 -7.25
C ILE A 83 0.38 10.31 -6.02
N ASN A 84 -0.73 9.61 -6.21
CA ASN A 84 -1.29 8.75 -5.18
C ASN A 84 -0.66 7.36 -5.30
N ILE A 85 0.04 6.90 -4.27
CA ILE A 85 0.51 5.53 -4.14
C ILE A 85 -0.51 4.76 -3.30
N VAL A 86 -1.02 3.68 -3.87
CA VAL A 86 -1.97 2.77 -3.21
C VAL A 86 -1.32 1.40 -3.08
N SER A 87 -1.21 0.90 -1.85
CA SER A 87 -0.83 -0.49 -1.64
C SER A 87 -1.99 -1.41 -2.03
N ASN A 88 -1.84 -2.28 -3.03
CA ASN A 88 -2.87 -3.25 -3.39
C ASN A 88 -2.83 -4.44 -2.42
N CYS A 89 -3.15 -4.21 -1.16
CA CYS A 89 -3.71 -5.26 -0.32
C CYS A 89 -5.22 -5.08 -0.38
N PRO A 90 -5.92 -5.72 -1.34
CA PRO A 90 -7.34 -5.54 -1.43
C PRO A 90 -8.03 -6.02 -0.16
N LYS A 91 -8.59 -5.06 0.58
CA LYS A 91 -9.65 -5.32 1.55
C LYS A 91 -10.78 -6.00 0.79
N ARG A 92 -10.86 -7.31 0.87
CA ARG A 92 -12.09 -8.03 0.55
C ARG A 92 -12.93 -7.94 1.79
N GLU A 93 -14.03 -7.21 1.70
CA GLU A 93 -15.01 -7.21 2.77
C GLU A 93 -15.63 -8.60 2.84
N MET A 94 -15.65 -9.19 4.04
CA MET A 94 -16.29 -10.49 4.22
C MET A 94 -17.76 -10.38 3.84
N PRO A 95 -18.32 -11.34 3.07
CA PRO A 95 -19.74 -11.33 2.75
C PRO A 95 -20.55 -11.37 4.04
N MET A 96 -21.72 -10.71 4.04
CA MET A 96 -22.55 -10.56 5.23
C MET A 96 -22.94 -11.93 5.82
N LEU A 97 -23.23 -12.91 4.96
CA LEU A 97 -23.51 -14.29 5.36
C LEU A 97 -22.36 -14.95 6.12
N SER A 98 -21.12 -14.55 5.87
CA SER A 98 -19.96 -15.06 6.60
C SER A 98 -20.00 -14.66 8.08
N TYR A 99 -20.42 -13.43 8.40
CA TYR A 99 -20.62 -13.00 9.79
C TYR A 99 -21.77 -13.75 10.48
N TYR A 100 -22.88 -13.97 9.77
CA TYR A 100 -23.99 -14.77 10.29
C TYR A 100 -23.60 -16.23 10.54
N SER A 101 -22.77 -16.81 9.66
CA SER A 101 -22.32 -18.19 9.82
C SER A 101 -21.43 -18.40 11.03
N ILE A 102 -20.49 -17.49 11.33
CA ILE A 102 -19.70 -17.61 12.58
C ILE A 102 -20.56 -17.39 13.82
N ALA A 103 -21.52 -16.47 13.78
CA ALA A 103 -22.48 -16.29 14.88
C ALA A 103 -23.33 -17.55 15.11
N ALA A 104 -23.77 -18.21 14.04
CA ALA A 104 -24.51 -19.47 14.11
C ALA A 104 -23.66 -20.62 14.65
N ILE A 105 -22.39 -20.74 14.22
CA ILE A 105 -21.44 -21.72 14.75
C ILE A 105 -21.23 -21.51 16.25
N LEU A 106 -21.01 -20.26 16.68
CA LEU A 106 -20.84 -19.91 18.09
C LEU A 106 -22.11 -20.21 18.90
N GLY A 107 -23.28 -19.83 18.39
CA GLY A 107 -24.57 -20.15 19.00
C GLY A 107 -24.80 -21.65 19.17
N ALA A 108 -24.47 -22.45 18.14
CA ALA A 108 -24.55 -23.90 18.20
C ALA A 108 -23.56 -24.49 19.23
N THR A 109 -22.31 -24.00 19.30
CA THR A 109 -21.35 -24.43 20.32
C THR A 109 -21.83 -24.11 21.74
N LEU A 110 -22.38 -22.91 21.94
CA LEU A 110 -22.86 -22.46 23.24
C LEU A 110 -24.10 -23.26 23.69
N SER A 111 -24.99 -23.62 22.77
CA SER A 111 -26.17 -24.45 23.08
C SER A 111 -25.80 -25.84 23.62
N LYS A 112 -24.66 -26.41 23.18
CA LYS A 112 -24.12 -27.67 23.72
C LYS A 112 -23.51 -27.50 25.10
N PHE A 113 -22.86 -26.36 25.35
CA PHE A 113 -22.28 -26.04 26.65
C PHE A 113 -23.35 -25.75 27.72
N ILE A 114 -24.44 -25.09 27.33
CA ILE A 114 -25.58 -24.76 28.20
C ILE A 114 -26.60 -25.92 28.28
N LEU A 115 -26.32 -27.08 27.65
CA LEU A 115 -27.16 -28.29 27.71
C LEU A 115 -28.63 -28.06 27.28
N TRP A 116 -28.84 -27.29 26.21
CA TRP A 116 -30.18 -27.06 25.65
C TRP A 116 -30.86 -28.36 25.16
N PRO A 117 -32.19 -28.41 25.01
CA PRO A 117 -32.87 -29.59 24.51
C PRO A 117 -32.35 -30.02 23.13
N LYS A 118 -32.24 -31.34 22.89
CA LYS A 118 -31.61 -31.93 21.69
C LYS A 118 -32.20 -31.39 20.38
N ASN A 119 -33.51 -31.18 20.33
CA ASN A 119 -34.20 -30.64 19.15
C ASN A 119 -33.70 -29.23 18.78
N VAL A 120 -33.42 -28.40 19.77
CA VAL A 120 -32.91 -27.03 19.56
C VAL A 120 -31.43 -27.07 19.16
N GLN A 121 -30.64 -27.96 19.76
CA GLN A 121 -29.24 -28.15 19.35
C GLN A 121 -29.13 -28.62 17.90
N GLU A 122 -29.98 -29.56 17.47
CA GLU A 122 -30.00 -30.08 16.11
C GLU A 122 -30.42 -29.01 15.10
N PHE A 123 -31.45 -28.23 15.43
CA PHE A 123 -31.85 -27.08 14.62
C PHE A 123 -30.73 -26.05 14.47
N LEU A 124 -30.06 -25.67 15.56
CA LEU A 124 -28.92 -24.73 15.51
C LEU A 124 -27.72 -25.29 14.73
N ASN A 125 -27.46 -26.58 14.82
CA ASN A 125 -26.42 -27.23 14.02
C ASN A 125 -26.73 -27.12 12.52
N TRP A 126 -27.98 -27.33 12.11
CA TRP A 126 -28.41 -27.16 10.72
C TRP A 126 -28.33 -25.72 10.25
N ILE A 127 -28.67 -24.74 11.11
CA ILE A 127 -28.48 -23.32 10.80
C ILE A 127 -27.00 -23.01 10.59
N ALA A 128 -26.12 -23.48 11.46
CA ALA A 128 -24.67 -23.26 11.35
C ALA A 128 -24.11 -23.83 10.04
N VAL A 129 -24.51 -25.05 9.68
CA VAL A 129 -24.11 -25.69 8.40
C VAL A 129 -24.68 -24.92 7.21
N GLY A 130 -25.97 -24.64 7.19
CA GLY A 130 -26.65 -24.00 6.07
C GLY A 130 -26.12 -22.59 5.79
N THR A 131 -25.92 -21.80 6.85
CA THR A 131 -25.33 -20.46 6.73
C THR A 131 -23.88 -20.50 6.27
N THR A 132 -23.09 -21.49 6.70
CA THR A 132 -21.69 -21.65 6.24
C THR A 132 -21.63 -22.01 4.76
N ILE A 133 -22.43 -22.98 4.30
CA ILE A 133 -22.50 -23.36 2.88
C ILE A 133 -22.98 -22.18 2.02
N GLY A 134 -24.02 -21.47 2.48
CA GLY A 134 -24.55 -20.29 1.80
C GLY A 134 -23.51 -19.18 1.66
N ALA A 135 -22.78 -18.86 2.74
CA ALA A 135 -21.72 -17.86 2.73
C ALA A 135 -20.59 -18.22 1.75
N ILE A 136 -20.18 -19.49 1.70
CA ILE A 136 -19.17 -19.97 0.76
C ILE A 136 -19.68 -19.87 -0.69
N GLY A 137 -20.95 -20.21 -0.93
CA GLY A 137 -21.56 -20.10 -2.25
C GLY A 137 -21.62 -18.66 -2.75
N GLU A 138 -22.02 -17.71 -1.89
CA GLU A 138 -21.99 -16.28 -2.21
C GLU A 138 -20.57 -15.80 -2.52
N HIS A 139 -19.58 -16.24 -1.74
CA HIS A 139 -18.17 -15.93 -1.97
C HIS A 139 -17.64 -16.50 -3.29
N ALA A 140 -17.98 -17.75 -3.60
CA ALA A 140 -17.59 -18.39 -4.85
C ALA A 140 -18.22 -17.69 -6.06
N TYR A 141 -19.49 -17.29 -5.94
CA TYR A 141 -20.20 -16.58 -7.01
C TYR A 141 -19.57 -15.21 -7.29
N SER A 142 -19.24 -14.44 -6.25
CA SER A 142 -18.57 -13.15 -6.44
C SER A 142 -17.17 -13.30 -7.05
N GLU A 143 -16.41 -14.32 -6.64
CA GLU A 143 -15.08 -14.58 -7.22
C GLU A 143 -15.13 -15.01 -8.69
N ILE A 144 -16.09 -15.85 -9.08
CA ILE A 144 -16.30 -16.20 -10.49
C ILE A 144 -16.67 -14.96 -11.30
N ASN A 145 -17.59 -14.13 -10.78
CA ASN A 145 -18.03 -12.93 -11.48
C ASN A 145 -16.90 -11.90 -11.66
N GLU A 146 -15.97 -11.79 -10.70
CA GLU A 146 -14.87 -10.83 -10.73
C GLU A 146 -13.62 -11.32 -11.47
N LYS A 147 -13.27 -12.61 -11.33
CA LYS A 147 -11.99 -13.17 -11.80
C LYS A 147 -12.13 -14.30 -12.81
N GLY A 148 -13.34 -14.81 -13.02
CA GLY A 148 -13.60 -15.98 -13.86
C GLY A 148 -13.03 -17.29 -13.33
N THR A 149 -12.58 -17.34 -12.07
CA THR A 149 -11.99 -18.53 -11.43
C THR A 149 -12.40 -18.59 -9.95
N VAL A 150 -12.49 -19.83 -9.42
CA VAL A 150 -12.85 -20.11 -8.02
C VAL A 150 -11.57 -20.29 -7.21
N ASP A 151 -11.42 -19.61 -6.07
CA ASP A 151 -10.28 -19.85 -5.18
C ASP A 151 -10.36 -21.28 -4.56
N PRO A 152 -9.22 -21.96 -4.31
CA PRO A 152 -9.21 -23.32 -3.77
C PRO A 152 -9.91 -23.47 -2.40
N GLU A 153 -10.13 -22.36 -1.70
CA GLU A 153 -10.79 -22.28 -0.40
C GLU A 153 -12.25 -22.77 -0.43
N VAL A 154 -12.95 -22.57 -1.54
CA VAL A 154 -14.33 -23.02 -1.75
C VAL A 154 -14.43 -24.56 -1.76
N MET A 155 -13.33 -25.26 -2.06
CA MET A 155 -13.29 -26.74 -2.04
C MET A 155 -13.39 -27.32 -0.63
N SER A 156 -13.12 -26.50 0.42
CA SER A 156 -13.29 -26.92 1.81
C SER A 156 -14.74 -27.33 2.14
N VAL A 157 -15.73 -26.85 1.37
CA VAL A 157 -17.15 -27.24 1.56
C VAL A 157 -17.37 -28.74 1.40
N MET A 158 -16.52 -29.43 0.62
CA MET A 158 -16.61 -30.89 0.46
C MET A 158 -16.30 -31.63 1.76
N TYR A 159 -15.41 -31.09 2.58
CA TYR A 159 -15.13 -31.62 3.91
C TYR A 159 -16.33 -31.45 4.85
N LEU A 160 -17.01 -30.29 4.79
CA LEU A 160 -18.24 -30.05 5.53
C LEU A 160 -19.34 -31.04 5.13
N VAL A 161 -19.60 -31.20 3.82
CA VAL A 161 -20.60 -32.14 3.29
C VAL A 161 -20.31 -33.58 3.72
N ASN A 162 -19.06 -34.02 3.65
CA ASN A 162 -18.67 -35.36 4.08
C ASN A 162 -18.88 -35.56 5.60
N SER A 163 -18.66 -34.52 6.40
CA SER A 163 -18.78 -34.62 7.85
C SER A 163 -20.22 -34.63 8.35
N ILE A 164 -21.14 -33.98 7.63
CA ILE A 164 -22.60 -34.08 7.86
C ILE A 164 -23.04 -35.55 7.80
N ARG A 165 -22.55 -36.31 6.82
CA ARG A 165 -22.85 -37.75 6.68
C ARG A 165 -22.38 -38.59 7.87
N LYS A 166 -21.40 -38.09 8.63
CA LYS A 166 -20.84 -38.72 9.84
C LYS A 166 -21.46 -38.18 11.13
N GLY A 167 -22.48 -37.32 11.05
CA GLY A 167 -23.14 -36.73 12.21
C GLY A 167 -22.33 -35.64 12.92
N ASN A 168 -21.25 -35.13 12.31
CA ASN A 168 -20.46 -34.04 12.86
C ASN A 168 -20.71 -32.74 12.09
N PHE A 169 -21.30 -31.75 12.77
CA PHE A 169 -21.80 -30.51 12.13
C PHE A 169 -20.94 -29.30 12.48
N ILE A 170 -20.63 -29.10 13.77
CA ILE A 170 -20.03 -27.85 14.27
C ILE A 170 -18.55 -27.73 13.92
N ALA A 171 -17.71 -28.70 14.31
CA ALA A 171 -16.27 -28.61 14.10
C ALA A 171 -15.91 -28.51 12.60
N PRO A 172 -16.55 -29.27 11.69
CA PRO A 172 -16.37 -29.11 10.26
C PRO A 172 -16.81 -27.75 9.73
N SER A 173 -17.92 -27.20 10.24
CA SER A 173 -18.37 -25.85 9.84
C SER A 173 -17.35 -24.79 10.24
N ALA A 174 -16.81 -24.87 11.45
CA ALA A 174 -15.77 -23.97 11.94
C ALA A 174 -14.48 -24.05 11.11
N VAL A 175 -14.01 -25.26 10.81
CA VAL A 175 -12.80 -25.46 9.98
C VAL A 175 -13.01 -24.90 8.57
N THR A 176 -14.15 -25.20 7.95
CA THR A 176 -14.50 -24.75 6.59
C THR A 176 -14.65 -23.23 6.53
N TRP A 177 -15.27 -22.63 7.54
CA TRP A 177 -15.37 -21.19 7.67
C TRP A 177 -13.98 -20.56 7.83
N LEU A 178 -13.13 -21.11 8.69
CA LEU A 178 -11.78 -20.61 8.93
C LEU A 178 -10.91 -20.71 7.67
N THR A 179 -11.02 -21.79 6.90
CA THR A 179 -10.26 -21.94 5.65
C THR A 179 -10.72 -20.98 4.56
N THR A 180 -12.01 -20.63 4.52
CA THR A 180 -12.57 -19.73 3.50
C THR A 180 -12.43 -18.25 3.87
N PHE A 181 -12.64 -17.93 5.14
CA PHE A 181 -12.73 -16.55 5.60
C PHE A 181 -11.60 -16.14 6.54
N GLY A 182 -10.79 -17.07 7.04
CA GLY A 182 -9.68 -16.76 7.96
C GLY A 182 -8.69 -15.76 7.39
N ARG A 183 -8.39 -15.81 6.09
CA ARG A 183 -7.53 -14.81 5.43
C ARG A 183 -8.12 -13.39 5.45
N HIS A 184 -9.43 -13.25 5.51
CA HIS A 184 -10.13 -11.96 5.57
C HIS A 184 -10.07 -11.33 6.96
N ILE A 185 -9.77 -12.12 8.01
CA ILE A 185 -9.52 -11.62 9.38
C ILE A 185 -8.15 -10.96 9.47
N LEU A 186 -7.16 -11.47 8.72
CA LEU A 186 -5.77 -11.02 8.72
C LEU A 186 -5.53 -9.72 7.93
N ASN A 187 -6.52 -8.82 7.89
CA ASN A 187 -6.51 -7.59 7.08
C ASN A 187 -5.22 -6.76 7.22
N THR A 188 -4.41 -6.73 6.16
CA THR A 188 -3.50 -5.60 5.88
C THR A 188 -4.28 -4.48 5.21
N SER A 189 -4.25 -3.28 5.81
CA SER A 189 -4.91 -2.08 5.32
C SER A 189 -4.39 -1.62 3.96
N TYR A 190 -5.28 -0.96 3.20
CA TYR A 190 -4.86 -0.07 2.12
C TYR A 190 -4.23 1.16 2.76
N ASP A 191 -2.92 1.32 2.55
CA ASP A 191 -2.26 2.57 2.84
C ASP A 191 -2.21 3.38 1.53
N GLU A 192 -2.92 4.52 1.51
CA GLU A 192 -2.83 5.51 0.43
C GLU A 192 -1.97 6.69 0.90
N ILE A 193 -0.96 7.00 0.11
CA ILE A 193 -0.04 8.11 0.35
C ILE A 193 0.06 8.97 -0.90
N ILE A 194 0.01 10.28 -0.69
CA ILE A 194 0.21 11.27 -1.74
C ILE A 194 1.67 11.70 -1.69
N LEU A 195 2.38 11.48 -2.79
CA LEU A 195 3.74 11.98 -3.00
C LEU A 195 3.69 13.23 -3.86
N LYS A 196 4.26 14.32 -3.37
CA LYS A 196 4.57 15.52 -4.16
C LYS A 196 6.06 15.54 -4.46
N VAL A 197 6.42 15.75 -5.72
CA VAL A 197 7.82 15.76 -6.17
C VAL A 197 8.12 17.13 -6.76
N ASP A 198 9.14 17.80 -6.24
CA ASP A 198 9.64 19.07 -6.77
C ASP A 198 11.08 18.88 -7.27
N GLU A 199 11.38 19.30 -8.51
CA GLU A 199 12.75 19.26 -9.07
C GLU A 199 13.54 20.49 -8.61
N ILE A 200 14.72 20.27 -8.04
CA ILE A 200 15.66 21.31 -7.64
C ILE A 200 16.94 21.10 -8.46
N ARG A 201 17.29 22.08 -9.29
CA ARG A 201 18.56 22.05 -10.02
C ARG A 201 19.61 22.88 -9.29
N ASN A 202 20.77 22.29 -9.05
CA ASN A 202 21.91 23.05 -8.56
C ASN A 202 22.55 23.80 -9.72
N VAL A 203 22.50 25.12 -9.65
CA VAL A 203 23.02 26.04 -10.67
C VAL A 203 24.54 25.91 -10.83
N CYS A 204 25.26 25.47 -9.78
CA CYS A 204 26.71 25.40 -9.76
C CYS A 204 27.27 24.05 -10.25
N SER A 205 26.62 22.93 -9.93
CA SER A 205 27.09 21.58 -10.32
C SER A 205 26.35 20.99 -11.53
N GLY A 206 25.23 21.58 -11.95
CA GLY A 206 24.36 21.01 -12.98
C GLY A 206 23.61 19.75 -12.52
N GLU A 207 23.75 19.35 -11.26
CA GLU A 207 23.08 18.18 -10.71
C GLU A 207 21.60 18.45 -10.41
N THR A 208 20.75 17.50 -10.77
CA THR A 208 19.31 17.52 -10.52
C THR A 208 19.00 16.74 -9.24
N TYR A 209 18.34 17.40 -8.29
CA TYR A 209 17.85 16.85 -7.04
C TYR A 209 16.32 16.81 -7.07
N TYR A 210 15.72 15.80 -6.43
CA TYR A 210 14.27 15.72 -6.31
C TYR A 210 13.88 15.81 -4.84
N ASN A 211 13.03 16.78 -4.52
CA ASN A 211 12.44 16.92 -3.20
C ASN A 211 11.09 16.19 -3.16
N VAL A 212 10.98 15.13 -2.37
CA VAL A 212 9.79 14.28 -2.30
C VAL A 212 9.10 14.50 -0.96
N SER A 213 7.95 15.18 -0.98
CA SER A 213 7.11 15.40 0.21
C SER A 213 6.03 14.33 0.30
N VAL A 214 5.83 13.78 1.49
CA VAL A 214 4.93 12.64 1.74
C VAL A 214 3.74 13.10 2.58
N PHE A 215 2.52 12.92 2.07
CA PHE A 215 1.28 13.25 2.78
C PHE A 215 0.42 11.98 2.93
N PRO A 216 0.00 11.60 4.15
CA PRO A 216 -0.98 10.52 4.33
C PRO A 216 -2.35 10.98 3.78
N ALA A 217 -3.06 10.11 3.05
CA ALA A 217 -4.37 10.44 2.51
C ALA A 217 -5.50 10.35 3.55
N ILE A 218 -5.30 9.64 4.67
CA ILE A 218 -6.30 9.43 5.73
C ILE A 218 -5.63 9.64 7.10
N ASP A 219 -6.20 10.55 7.90
CA ASP A 219 -5.74 10.95 9.25
C ASP A 219 -6.24 10.01 10.37
N ASN A 220 -6.49 8.73 10.06
CA ASN A 220 -6.93 7.75 11.07
C ASN A 220 -5.75 6.95 11.60
N ASN A 221 -5.39 7.26 12.84
CA ASN A 221 -4.25 6.75 13.61
C ASN A 221 -4.16 5.22 13.81
N GLU A 222 -5.14 4.43 13.36
CA GLU A 222 -5.22 3.01 13.69
C GLU A 222 -4.77 2.04 12.58
N LYS A 223 -4.63 2.48 11.32
CA LYS A 223 -4.52 1.54 10.18
C LYS A 223 -3.45 1.93 9.17
N ILE A 224 -2.24 2.16 9.64
CA ILE A 224 -1.08 2.46 8.78
C ILE A 224 0.05 1.53 9.19
N GLY A 225 0.14 0.36 8.55
CA GLY A 225 1.14 -0.65 8.88
C GLY A 225 2.37 -0.51 8.00
N PHE A 226 2.19 -0.71 6.70
CA PHE A 226 3.29 -0.84 5.76
C PHE A 226 3.94 0.51 5.44
N LEU A 227 3.14 1.52 5.12
CA LEU A 227 3.66 2.84 4.75
C LEU A 227 4.11 3.66 5.96
N LYS A 228 3.64 3.33 7.18
CA LYS A 228 4.22 3.86 8.42
C LYS A 228 5.60 3.28 8.67
N THR A 229 5.80 1.97 8.47
CA THR A 229 7.14 1.36 8.51
C THR A 229 8.04 1.94 7.42
N PHE A 230 7.52 2.13 6.20
CA PHE A 230 8.21 2.82 5.11
C PHE A 230 8.65 4.23 5.54
N ILE A 231 7.71 5.07 5.96
CA ILE A 231 7.97 6.44 6.40
C ILE A 231 8.96 6.45 7.56
N SER A 232 8.78 5.60 8.57
CA SER A 232 9.68 5.55 9.73
C SER A 232 11.12 5.22 9.35
N ARG A 233 11.34 4.34 8.35
CA ARG A 233 12.68 3.96 7.88
C ARG A 233 13.37 5.02 7.03
N PHE A 234 12.62 5.88 6.36
CA PHE A 234 13.18 6.97 5.55
C PHE A 234 13.12 8.35 6.22
N ILE A 235 12.37 8.50 7.33
CA ILE A 235 12.10 9.79 7.98
C ILE A 235 12.54 9.77 9.48
N GLU A 236 13.40 8.84 9.88
CA GLU A 236 13.78 8.63 11.29
C GLU A 236 14.61 9.80 11.89
N SER A 237 13.90 10.76 12.50
CA SER A 237 14.14 11.37 13.82
C SER A 237 13.65 12.84 13.86
N GLU A 238 13.21 13.22 15.05
CA GLU A 238 12.56 14.49 15.45
C GLU A 238 11.07 14.61 15.11
N LYS A 239 10.28 14.77 16.18
CA LYS A 239 8.84 14.97 16.32
C LYS A 239 8.04 15.17 15.02
N ILE A 240 6.97 14.37 14.92
CA ILE A 240 5.91 14.46 13.90
C ILE A 240 5.27 15.86 13.99
N ASN A 241 5.78 16.79 13.18
CA ASN A 241 5.08 18.00 12.77
C ASN A 241 5.20 18.10 11.25
N MET A 242 4.06 18.41 10.63
CA MET A 242 3.76 18.45 9.19
C MET A 242 4.90 18.96 8.29
N GLY A 243 5.12 18.27 7.15
CA GLY A 243 5.85 18.80 6.00
C GLY A 243 7.31 18.37 5.85
N LYS A 244 7.64 17.08 6.05
CA LYS A 244 9.00 16.58 5.78
C LYS A 244 9.18 16.15 4.33
N SER A 245 10.31 16.55 3.75
CA SER A 245 10.64 16.35 2.35
C SER A 245 11.98 15.60 2.23
N ILE A 246 12.04 14.59 1.37
CA ILE A 246 13.18 13.70 1.17
C ILE A 246 13.93 14.14 -0.07
N LEU A 247 15.25 14.35 0.04
CA LEU A 247 16.09 14.67 -1.10
C LEU A 247 16.62 13.40 -1.76
N VAL A 248 16.21 13.17 -3.00
CA VAL A 248 16.61 12.00 -3.80
C VAL A 248 17.61 12.43 -4.86
N THR A 249 18.76 11.78 -4.88
CA THR A 249 19.82 11.99 -5.88
C THR A 249 19.89 10.81 -6.85
N LYS A 250 20.75 10.95 -7.87
CA LYS A 250 21.09 9.85 -8.79
C LYS A 250 21.75 8.67 -8.08
N THR A 251 22.44 8.90 -6.98
CA THR A 251 23.27 7.90 -6.28
C THR A 251 22.62 7.31 -5.04
N GLY A 252 21.53 7.90 -4.53
CA GLY A 252 20.82 7.39 -3.36
C GLY A 252 19.80 8.39 -2.77
N ILE A 253 19.27 8.07 -1.60
CA ILE A 253 18.43 8.96 -0.79
C ILE A 253 19.27 9.53 0.36
N ASN A 254 19.22 10.86 0.57
CA ASN A 254 19.87 11.52 1.70
C ASN A 254 18.82 11.99 2.73
N ASN A 255 18.88 11.46 3.95
CA ASN A 255 17.91 11.73 5.03
C ASN A 255 18.35 12.88 5.97
N ASN A 256 19.50 13.52 5.73
CA ASN A 256 19.90 14.66 6.53
C ASN A 256 19.05 15.87 6.15
N GLY A 257 17.99 16.12 6.92
CA GLY A 257 17.05 17.24 6.80
C GLY A 257 17.64 18.65 6.96
N ARG A 258 18.91 18.86 6.63
CA ARG A 258 19.43 20.19 6.34
C ARG A 258 19.26 20.42 4.85
N ALA A 259 18.23 21.18 4.49
CA ALA A 259 18.30 21.97 3.27
C ALA A 259 19.66 22.67 3.28
N TYR A 260 20.58 22.29 2.39
CA TYR A 260 21.82 23.02 2.23
C TYR A 260 21.43 24.45 1.87
N PHE A 261 21.68 25.38 2.80
CA PHE A 261 21.59 26.82 2.56
C PHE A 261 22.53 27.12 1.40
N GLY A 262 21.96 27.27 0.21
CA GLY A 262 22.72 27.40 -1.04
C GLY A 262 21.87 27.29 -2.31
N PHE A 263 20.57 26.98 -2.20
CA PHE A 263 19.66 27.01 -3.34
C PHE A 263 19.05 28.41 -3.47
N SER A 264 19.51 29.17 -4.45
CA SER A 264 18.92 30.46 -4.79
C SER A 264 17.57 30.25 -5.44
N ASN A 265 16.50 30.61 -4.73
CA ASN A 265 15.31 31.12 -5.39
C ASN A 265 14.69 32.21 -4.50
N GLY A 266 14.84 33.46 -4.94
CA GLY A 266 14.12 34.60 -4.41
C GLY A 266 14.74 35.23 -3.16
N TYR A 267 15.08 36.52 -3.28
CA TYR A 267 15.44 37.44 -2.22
C TYR A 267 14.69 37.18 -0.91
N ASN A 268 15.43 37.03 0.20
CA ASN A 268 15.09 37.59 1.52
C ASN A 268 16.26 37.46 2.50
N ALA A 269 16.76 38.63 2.90
CA ALA A 269 17.47 38.98 4.14
C ALA A 269 18.48 37.97 4.73
N ILE A 270 19.76 38.28 4.53
CA ILE A 270 20.85 37.88 5.43
C ILE A 270 20.63 38.61 6.76
N ARG A 271 20.34 37.87 7.84
CA ARG A 271 20.46 38.40 9.21
C ARG A 271 21.68 37.78 9.85
N MET A 272 22.83 38.44 9.69
CA MET A 272 24.02 38.11 10.50
C MET A 272 23.81 38.67 11.90
N LYS A 273 24.03 37.81 12.88
CA LYS A 273 24.04 38.15 14.30
C LYS A 273 25.46 38.59 14.64
N ASP A 274 25.77 39.85 14.39
CA ASP A 274 26.82 40.52 15.15
C ASP A 274 26.51 42.02 15.28
N GLY A 275 26.81 42.56 16.46
CA GLY A 275 26.40 43.89 16.87
C GLY A 275 27.12 45.00 16.11
N SER A 276 26.35 45.87 15.45
CA SER A 276 26.53 47.32 15.41
C SER A 276 25.47 47.90 14.47
N GLU A 277 24.57 48.70 15.04
CA GLU A 277 23.64 49.50 14.26
C GLU A 277 24.42 50.58 13.50
N HIS A 278 24.37 50.54 12.17
CA HIS A 278 24.58 51.73 11.37
C HIS A 278 23.47 51.83 10.31
N ILE A 279 22.55 52.76 10.58
CA ILE A 279 21.54 53.25 9.66
C ILE A 279 22.24 54.21 8.69
N ILE A 280 22.30 53.86 7.41
CA ILE A 280 22.42 54.78 6.28
C ILE A 280 21.62 54.09 5.17
N GLY A 281 20.41 54.51 4.79
CA GLY A 281 20.03 55.83 4.28
C GLY A 281 19.59 55.62 2.82
N ASN A 282 18.35 56.04 2.50
CA ASN A 282 17.76 56.03 1.16
C ASN A 282 18.70 56.59 0.07
N VAL A 283 18.44 56.26 -1.20
CA VAL A 283 17.99 57.26 -2.22
C VAL A 283 17.66 56.56 -3.55
N ILE A 284 16.55 57.05 -4.09
CA ILE A 284 15.93 56.88 -5.41
C ILE A 284 16.87 57.29 -6.56
N SER A 285 16.86 56.53 -7.65
CA SER A 285 16.64 57.02 -9.03
C SER A 285 16.35 55.85 -9.97
#